data_AF-A5GJ18-F1
#
_entry.id   AF-A5GJ18-F1
#
_cell.length_a   1.000
_cell.length_b   1.000
_cell.length_c   1.000
_cell.angle_alpha   90.00
_cell.angle_beta   90.00
_cell.angle_gamma   90.00
#
_symmetry.space_group_name_H-M   'P 1'
#
loop_
_entity.id
_entity.type
_entity.pdbx_description
1 polymer ?
#
loop_
_entity_poly.entity_id
_entity_poly.type
_entity_poly.pdbx_seq_one_letter_code
_entity_poly.pdbx_strand_id
1 'polypeptide(L)'
;MTASSATIIRSLTAELAPEMERRYSIGGGVLRINVKPDDLTLWEDTYKTVPKPCNILLACEASSSDLEMTQLTWVVGAAIRGTFMQSADATVALLKQLGVSDGLADSVPAHCPGLAVSIPWAFYLERHGWLTACPIVSSDKNATPPA
;
A
#
# COMPACT_ATOMS: atom_id res chain seq x y z
N MET A 1 8.63 21.23 5.96
CA MET A 1 9.10 20.15 6.84
C MET A 1 8.18 18.96 6.64
N THR A 2 8.64 17.91 5.97
CA THR A 2 7.86 16.66 5.83
C THR A 2 7.96 15.88 7.14
N ALA A 3 6.82 15.46 7.70
CA ALA A 3 6.82 14.61 8.90
C ALA A 3 7.56 13.29 8.62
N SER A 4 8.33 12.80 9.59
CA SER A 4 9.03 11.51 9.45
C SER A 4 8.05 10.35 9.30
N SER A 5 8.47 9.28 8.63
CA SER A 5 7.67 8.07 8.41
C SER A 5 7.08 7.52 9.71
N ALA A 6 7.89 7.44 10.76
CA ALA A 6 7.47 7.01 12.09
C ALA A 6 6.40 7.94 12.72
N THR A 7 6.46 9.24 12.45
CA THR A 7 5.46 10.20 12.95
C THR A 7 4.14 10.04 12.23
N ILE A 8 4.16 9.85 10.91
CA ILE A 8 2.95 9.63 10.11
C ILE A 8 2.26 8.35 10.57
N ILE A 9 2.99 7.24 10.67
CA ILE A 9 2.41 5.95 11.07
C ILE A 9 1.90 6.02 12.51
N ARG A 10 2.67 6.57 13.46
CA ARG A 10 2.19 6.74 14.84
C ARG A 10 0.91 7.57 14.93
N SER A 11 0.81 8.65 14.16
CA SER A 11 -0.37 9.51 14.15
C SER A 11 -1.57 8.78 13.58
N LEU A 12 -1.39 8.07 12.45
CA LEU A 12 -2.42 7.25 11.84
C LEU A 12 -2.88 6.11 12.76
N THR A 13 -1.95 5.41 13.43
CA THR A 13 -2.28 4.38 14.41
C THR A 13 -3.08 4.93 15.59
N ALA A 14 -2.70 6.10 16.12
CA ALA A 14 -3.45 6.73 17.20
C ALA A 14 -4.86 7.16 16.75
N GLU A 15 -5.00 7.64 15.52
CA GLU A 15 -6.29 8.06 14.94
C GLU A 15 -7.24 6.88 14.69
N LEU A 16 -6.69 5.70 14.43
CA LEU A 16 -7.44 4.48 14.11
C LEU A 16 -7.70 3.60 15.33
N ALA A 17 -7.17 3.95 16.51
CA ALA A 17 -7.40 3.19 17.73
C ALA A 17 -8.84 3.37 18.27
N PRO A 18 -9.44 2.33 18.89
CA PRO A 18 -8.88 1.00 19.15
C PRO A 18 -9.03 -0.02 18.01
N GLU A 19 -9.79 0.29 16.96
CA GLU A 19 -10.14 -0.65 15.89
C GLU A 19 -8.93 -1.03 15.02
N MET A 20 -7.92 -0.14 14.98
CA MET A 20 -6.69 -0.27 14.19
C MET A 20 -6.96 -0.41 12.69
N GLU A 21 -8.13 0.02 12.25
CA GLU A 21 -8.54 0.07 10.86
C GLU A 21 -9.66 1.10 10.67
N ARG A 22 -9.82 1.57 9.43
CA ARG A 22 -10.99 2.35 9.03
C ARG A 22 -11.41 2.00 7.61
N ARG A 23 -12.71 2.02 7.38
CA ARG A 23 -13.33 1.66 6.10
C ARG A 23 -14.03 2.88 5.53
N TYR A 24 -13.81 3.13 4.24
CA TYR A 24 -14.45 4.18 3.47
C TYR A 24 -15.26 3.55 2.34
N SER A 25 -16.57 3.80 2.32
CA SER A 25 -17.44 3.36 1.23
C SER A 25 -17.37 4.34 0.08
N ILE A 26 -16.84 3.91 -1.07
CA ILE A 26 -16.56 4.76 -2.23
C ILE A 26 -17.04 4.05 -3.49
N GLY A 27 -17.98 4.67 -4.22
CA GLY A 27 -18.43 4.16 -5.52
C GLY A 27 -18.98 2.73 -5.50
N GLY A 28 -19.52 2.26 -4.36
CA GLY A 28 -20.01 0.89 -4.18
C GLY A 28 -18.94 -0.12 -3.73
N GLY A 29 -17.67 0.29 -3.66
CA GLY A 29 -16.58 -0.49 -3.08
C GLY A 29 -16.19 -0.01 -1.67
N VAL A 30 -15.16 -0.64 -1.11
CA VAL A 30 -14.59 -0.27 0.19
C VAL A 30 -13.08 -0.10 0.07
N LEU A 31 -12.58 1.05 0.53
CA LEU A 31 -11.18 1.26 0.86
C LEU A 31 -11.00 1.05 2.36
N ARG A 32 -10.14 0.10 2.74
CA ARG A 32 -9.77 -0.19 4.13
C ARG A 32 -8.34 0.33 4.37
N ILE A 33 -8.18 1.25 5.31
CA ILE A 33 -6.87 1.57 5.88
C ILE A 33 -6.67 0.65 7.07
N ASN A 34 -5.60 -0.14 7.03
CA ASN A 34 -5.30 -1.15 8.05
C ASN A 34 -3.97 -0.85 8.72
N VAL A 35 -3.96 -0.78 10.04
CA VAL A 35 -2.76 -0.57 10.87
C VAL A 35 -2.69 -1.60 12.01
N LYS A 36 -3.33 -2.76 11.83
CA LYS A 36 -3.23 -3.86 12.80
C LYS A 36 -1.77 -4.30 12.95
N PRO A 37 -1.30 -4.56 14.19
CA PRO A 37 0.11 -4.89 14.44
C PRO A 37 0.64 -6.08 13.62
N ASP A 38 -0.16 -7.14 13.46
CA ASP A 38 0.24 -8.32 12.71
C ASP A 38 0.44 -8.01 11.23
N ASP A 39 -0.45 -7.20 10.64
CA ASP A 39 -0.34 -6.77 9.25
C ASP A 39 0.83 -5.80 9.05
N LEU A 40 1.05 -4.86 9.99
CA LEU A 40 2.22 -3.98 9.96
C LEU A 40 3.53 -4.78 9.99
N THR A 41 3.61 -5.77 10.87
CA THR A 41 4.80 -6.64 11.00
C THR A 41 5.02 -7.46 9.73
N LEU A 42 3.96 -8.06 9.20
CA LEU A 42 4.01 -8.83 7.94
C LEU A 42 4.57 -7.98 6.79
N TRP A 43 4.05 -6.76 6.61
CA TRP A 43 4.49 -5.90 5.52
C TRP A 43 5.86 -5.30 5.75
N GLU A 44 6.25 -4.99 6.98
CA GLU A 44 7.60 -4.57 7.31
C GLU A 44 8.62 -5.67 7.00
N ASP A 45 8.37 -6.90 7.45
CA ASP A 45 9.26 -8.03 7.19
C ASP A 45 9.34 -8.33 5.69
N THR A 46 8.19 -8.32 5.01
CA THR A 46 8.16 -8.50 3.55
C THR A 46 8.95 -7.40 2.84
N TYR A 47 8.78 -6.14 3.24
CA TYR A 47 9.51 -5.01 2.68
C TYR A 47 11.03 -5.14 2.86
N LYS A 48 11.51 -5.64 4.00
CA LYS A 48 12.93 -5.94 4.23
C LYS A 48 13.49 -6.98 3.27
N THR A 49 12.69 -7.97 2.86
CA THR A 49 13.12 -9.03 1.93
C THR A 49 13.16 -8.63 0.46
N VAL A 50 12.46 -7.56 0.05
CA VAL A 50 12.43 -7.15 -1.36
C VAL A 50 13.83 -6.67 -1.81
N PRO A 51 14.41 -7.22 -2.89
CA PRO A 51 15.80 -6.96 -3.26
C PRO A 51 16.05 -5.58 -3.85
N LYS A 52 15.02 -4.93 -4.41
CA LYS A 52 15.11 -3.60 -5.01
C LYS A 52 14.42 -2.55 -4.11
N PRO A 53 14.91 -1.30 -4.09
CA PRO A 53 14.18 -0.19 -3.49
C PRO A 53 12.78 -0.10 -4.11
N CYS A 54 11.77 0.07 -3.25
CA CYS A 54 10.38 0.25 -3.65
C CYS A 54 9.70 1.15 -2.63
N ASN A 55 8.60 1.79 -3.02
CA ASN A 55 7.74 2.53 -2.09
C ASN A 55 6.29 2.04 -2.17
N ILE A 56 6.01 1.04 -3.00
CA ILE A 56 4.73 0.36 -3.09
C ILE A 56 4.97 -1.15 -3.08
N LEU A 57 4.28 -1.87 -2.21
CA LEU A 57 4.14 -3.32 -2.26
C LEU A 57 2.74 -3.70 -2.73
N LEU A 58 2.64 -4.76 -3.53
CA LEU A 58 1.41 -5.23 -4.12
C LEU A 58 1.29 -6.73 -3.90
N ALA A 59 0.12 -7.21 -3.49
CA ALA A 59 -0.24 -8.62 -3.59
C ALA A 59 -0.84 -8.88 -4.98
N CYS A 60 -0.08 -9.53 -5.86
CA CYS A 60 -0.49 -9.79 -7.25
C CYS A 60 -0.79 -11.28 -7.48
N GLU A 61 -1.65 -11.57 -8.46
CA GLU A 61 -1.97 -12.96 -8.84
C GLU A 61 -0.78 -13.69 -9.48
N ALA A 62 0.07 -12.96 -10.21
CA ALA A 62 1.19 -13.54 -10.94
C ALA A 62 2.53 -12.87 -10.57
N SER A 63 3.57 -13.69 -10.42
CA SER A 63 4.93 -13.25 -10.08
C SER A 63 5.81 -12.95 -11.28
N SER A 64 5.53 -13.53 -12.44
CA SER A 64 6.44 -13.57 -13.61
C SER A 64 6.01 -12.71 -14.80
N SER A 65 4.79 -12.17 -14.78
CA SER A 65 4.30 -11.25 -15.83
C SER A 65 4.71 -9.80 -15.54
N ASP A 66 4.57 -8.93 -16.54
CA ASP A 66 4.62 -7.49 -16.30
C ASP A 66 3.53 -7.09 -15.28
N LEU A 67 3.79 -6.03 -14.51
CA LEU A 67 2.83 -5.54 -13.50
C LEU A 67 1.49 -5.17 -14.15
N GLU A 68 1.52 -4.64 -15.36
CA GLU A 68 0.32 -4.26 -16.13
C GLU A 68 -0.50 -5.46 -16.61
N MET A 69 0.07 -6.67 -16.56
CA MET A 69 -0.54 -7.91 -17.05
C MET A 69 -1.01 -8.82 -15.91
N THR A 70 -1.03 -8.31 -14.67
CA THR A 70 -1.56 -9.02 -13.51
C THR A 70 -2.68 -8.24 -12.85
N GLN A 71 -3.32 -8.83 -11.84
CA GLN A 71 -4.36 -8.19 -11.05
C GLN A 71 -3.94 -8.17 -9.59
N LEU A 72 -4.48 -7.20 -8.86
CA LEU A 72 -4.36 -7.15 -7.42
C LEU A 72 -5.23 -8.27 -6.81
N THR A 73 -4.70 -8.97 -5.81
CA THR A 73 -5.39 -10.09 -5.16
C THR A 73 -5.15 -10.07 -3.65
N TRP A 74 -5.64 -11.08 -2.94
CA TRP A 74 -5.44 -11.22 -1.50
C TRP A 74 -4.08 -11.82 -1.15
N VAL A 75 -3.56 -11.46 0.02
CA VAL A 75 -2.17 -11.77 0.43
C VAL A 75 -1.84 -13.27 0.44
N VAL A 76 -2.78 -14.12 0.88
CA VAL A 76 -2.53 -15.56 1.01
C VAL A 76 -2.36 -16.21 -0.36
N GLY A 77 -1.12 -16.61 -0.67
CA GLY A 77 -0.74 -17.24 -1.93
C GLY A 77 -0.40 -16.24 -3.05
N ALA A 78 -0.45 -14.94 -2.77
CA ALA A 78 -0.08 -13.91 -3.75
C ALA A 78 1.41 -13.86 -4.02
N ALA A 79 1.74 -13.44 -5.23
CA ALA A 79 3.07 -12.93 -5.54
C ALA A 79 3.22 -11.52 -4.97
N ILE A 80 4.06 -11.35 -3.95
CA ILE A 80 4.35 -10.01 -3.44
C ILE A 80 5.35 -9.31 -4.35
N ARG A 81 4.95 -8.16 -4.89
CA ARG A 81 5.76 -7.37 -5.83
C ARG A 81 6.01 -5.98 -5.28
N GLY A 82 7.28 -5.58 -5.26
CA GLY A 82 7.68 -4.20 -4.96
C GLY A 82 7.85 -3.39 -6.24
N THR A 83 7.35 -2.16 -6.24
CA THR A 83 7.59 -1.18 -7.30
C THR A 83 7.87 0.20 -6.72
N PHE A 84 8.50 1.06 -7.51
CA PHE A 84 8.80 2.43 -7.13
C PHE A 84 7.98 3.40 -7.97
N MET A 85 7.09 4.15 -7.32
CA MET A 85 6.26 5.18 -7.93
C MET A 85 6.83 6.56 -7.63
N GLN A 86 6.83 7.42 -8.64
CA GLN A 86 7.35 8.80 -8.50
C GLN A 86 6.30 9.76 -7.90
N SER A 87 5.03 9.38 -7.89
CA SER A 87 3.93 10.21 -7.40
C SER A 87 2.73 9.38 -6.94
N ALA A 88 1.84 10.04 -6.20
CA ALA A 88 0.54 9.48 -5.85
C ALA A 88 -0.30 9.18 -7.12
N ASP A 89 -0.30 10.07 -8.10
CA ASP A 89 -1.05 9.89 -9.36
C ASP A 89 -0.56 8.66 -10.15
N ALA A 90 0.75 8.42 -10.17
CA ALA A 90 1.31 7.20 -10.78
C ALA A 90 0.85 5.94 -10.04
N THR A 91 0.70 6.02 -8.72
CA THR A 91 0.15 4.92 -7.91
C THR A 91 -1.33 4.68 -8.23
N VAL A 92 -2.12 5.75 -8.39
CA VAL A 92 -3.53 5.66 -8.80
C VAL A 92 -3.67 4.97 -10.15
N ALA A 93 -2.89 5.40 -11.15
CA ALA A 93 -2.90 4.80 -12.48
C ALA A 93 -2.57 3.29 -12.43
N LEU A 94 -1.55 2.92 -11.65
CA LEU A 94 -1.16 1.53 -11.45
C LEU A 94 -2.28 0.70 -10.79
N LEU A 95 -2.93 1.22 -9.75
CA LEU A 95 -4.03 0.51 -9.09
C LEU A 95 -5.20 0.25 -10.06
N LYS A 96 -5.54 1.22 -10.90
CA LYS A 96 -6.56 1.04 -11.95
C LYS A 96 -6.18 -0.06 -12.94
N GLN A 97 -4.93 -0.08 -13.40
CA GLN A 97 -4.42 -1.14 -14.27
C GLN A 97 -4.50 -2.54 -13.61
N LEU A 98 -4.26 -2.60 -12.31
CA LEU A 98 -4.32 -3.84 -11.51
C LEU A 98 -5.76 -4.28 -11.15
N GLY A 99 -6.78 -3.67 -11.74
CA GLY A 99 -8.18 -4.07 -11.57
C GLY A 99 -8.93 -3.39 -10.42
N VAL A 100 -8.34 -2.40 -9.75
CA VAL A 100 -9.05 -1.59 -8.77
C VAL A 100 -10.00 -0.63 -9.51
N SER A 101 -11.27 -0.56 -9.08
CA SER A 101 -12.23 0.38 -9.66
C SER A 101 -11.76 1.83 -9.54
N ASP A 102 -12.04 2.65 -10.56
CA ASP A 102 -11.59 4.05 -10.62
C ASP A 102 -11.87 4.85 -9.35
N GLY A 103 -13.08 4.79 -8.82
CA GLY A 103 -13.45 5.54 -7.61
C GLY A 103 -12.62 5.17 -6.38
N LEU A 104 -12.32 3.87 -6.20
CA LEU A 104 -11.43 3.43 -5.12
C LEU A 104 -10.00 3.91 -5.34
N ALA A 105 -9.45 3.71 -6.54
CA ALA A 105 -8.09 4.12 -6.85
C ALA A 105 -7.91 5.65 -6.68
N ASP A 106 -8.85 6.45 -7.18
CA ASP A 106 -8.80 7.91 -7.10
C ASP A 106 -8.90 8.45 -5.65
N SER A 107 -9.49 7.67 -4.73
CA SER A 107 -9.60 8.04 -3.32
C SER A 107 -8.32 7.79 -2.51
N VAL A 108 -7.43 6.91 -3.00
CA VAL A 108 -6.25 6.45 -2.25
C VAL A 108 -5.36 7.60 -1.77
N PRO A 109 -5.00 8.62 -2.59
CA PRO A 109 -4.17 9.73 -2.13
C PRO A 109 -4.76 10.53 -0.97
N ALA A 110 -6.10 10.60 -0.87
CA ALA A 110 -6.78 11.32 0.20
C ALA A 110 -6.76 10.57 1.54
N HIS A 111 -6.55 9.25 1.52
CA HIS A 111 -6.63 8.39 2.69
C HIS A 111 -5.30 7.70 3.06
N CYS A 112 -4.29 7.78 2.19
CA CYS A 112 -2.96 7.24 2.38
C CYS A 112 -1.93 8.38 2.54
N PRO A 113 -1.78 8.96 3.75
CA PRO A 113 -0.83 10.05 3.97
C PRO A 113 0.60 9.64 3.62
N GLY A 114 1.32 10.51 2.92
CA GLY A 114 2.72 10.27 2.54
C GLY A 114 2.92 9.27 1.40
N LEU A 115 1.85 8.84 0.72
CA LEU A 115 1.90 7.91 -0.41
C LEU A 115 2.93 8.30 -1.46
N ALA A 116 3.78 7.36 -1.86
CA ALA A 116 4.86 7.50 -2.83
C ALA A 116 5.92 8.58 -2.52
N VAL A 117 5.79 9.30 -1.40
CA VAL A 117 6.65 10.45 -1.05
C VAL A 117 7.45 10.17 0.22
N SER A 118 6.78 9.90 1.34
CA SER A 118 7.43 9.86 2.67
C SER A 118 7.29 8.52 3.38
N ILE A 119 6.33 7.68 3.01
CA ILE A 119 6.21 6.31 3.54
C ILE A 119 5.88 5.30 2.44
N PRO A 120 6.42 4.07 2.51
CA PRO A 120 5.96 3.00 1.66
C PRO A 120 4.55 2.52 2.07
N TRP A 121 3.79 2.04 1.11
CA TRP A 121 2.45 1.47 1.32
C TRP A 121 2.34 0.09 0.66
N ALA A 122 1.60 -0.82 1.30
CA ALA A 122 1.18 -2.07 0.71
C ALA A 122 -0.29 -2.01 0.28
N PHE A 123 -0.61 -2.53 -0.89
CA PHE A 123 -1.98 -2.66 -1.39
C PHE A 123 -2.31 -4.11 -1.75
N TYR A 124 -3.54 -4.51 -1.45
CA TYR A 124 -4.08 -5.82 -1.79
C TYR A 124 -5.61 -5.79 -1.82
N LEU A 125 -6.24 -6.76 -2.48
CA LEU A 125 -7.69 -6.95 -2.39
C LEU A 125 -8.04 -7.99 -1.32
N GLU A 126 -9.14 -7.82 -0.60
CA GLU A 126 -9.73 -8.93 0.15
C GLU A 126 -10.66 -9.77 -0.75
N ARG A 127 -11.03 -10.97 -0.31
CA ARG A 127 -11.90 -11.90 -1.08
C ARG A 127 -13.23 -11.29 -1.52
N HIS A 128 -13.71 -10.26 -0.81
CA HIS A 128 -14.94 -9.55 -1.12
C HIS A 128 -14.72 -8.29 -1.96
N GLY A 129 -13.52 -8.11 -2.53
CA GLY A 129 -13.18 -7.01 -3.43
C GLY A 129 -12.81 -5.69 -2.75
N TRP A 130 -12.55 -5.70 -1.43
CA TRP A 130 -12.15 -4.49 -0.71
C TRP A 130 -10.68 -4.19 -0.99
N LEU A 131 -10.39 -2.96 -1.40
CA LEU A 131 -9.01 -2.49 -1.48
C LEU A 131 -8.53 -2.22 -0.07
N THR A 132 -7.47 -2.91 0.35
CA THR A 132 -6.81 -2.63 1.63
C THR A 132 -5.47 -1.96 1.38
N ALA A 133 -5.21 -0.89 2.13
CA ALA A 133 -3.95 -0.19 2.17
C ALA A 133 -3.35 -0.27 3.58
N CYS A 134 -2.09 -0.69 3.66
CA CYS A 134 -1.35 -0.80 4.91
C CYS A 134 -0.06 0.02 4.81
N PRO A 135 0.19 1.00 5.70
CA PRO A 135 1.45 1.72 5.70
C PRO A 135 2.57 0.81 6.20
N ILE A 136 3.77 0.96 5.65
CA ILE A 136 4.91 0.12 6.03
C ILE A 136 5.86 0.93 6.91
N VAL A 137 6.14 0.40 8.10
CA VAL A 137 7.17 0.96 8.98
C VAL A 137 8.53 0.68 8.34
N SER A 138 9.09 1.69 7.68
CA SER A 138 10.44 1.59 7.12
C SER A 138 11.47 1.88 8.20
N SER A 139 11.76 0.88 9.03
CA SER A 139 12.95 0.84 9.89
C SER A 139 14.17 0.58 8.98
N ASP A 140 14.73 1.63 8.39
CA ASP A 140 15.94 1.60 7.55
C ASP A 140 15.93 0.68 6.30
N LYS A 141 15.54 1.26 5.17
CA LYS A 141 16.27 1.06 3.91
C LYS A 141 16.76 2.44 3.50
N ASN A 142 18.09 2.64 3.39
CA ASN A 142 18.70 3.87 2.90
C ASN A 142 17.92 4.38 1.67
N ALA A 143 17.13 5.44 1.90
CA ALA A 143 16.28 6.04 0.89
C ALA A 143 17.15 6.94 0.01
N THR A 144 17.90 6.34 -0.89
CA THR A 144 18.46 7.04 -2.04
C THR A 144 17.61 6.65 -3.25
N PRO A 145 16.84 7.59 -3.83
CA PRO A 145 16.20 7.35 -5.13
C PRO A 145 17.27 6.94 -6.14
N PRO A 146 17.01 6.02 -7.08
CA PRO A 146 17.89 5.86 -8.21
C PRO A 146 18.02 7.21 -8.94
N ALA A 147 19.26 7.62 -9.21
CA ALA A 147 19.62 8.83 -9.94
C ALA A 147 19.14 8.77 -11.40
#